data_AF-A0A183FFK6-F1
#
_entry.id   AF-A0A183FFK6-F1
#
_cell.length_a   1.000
_cell.length_b   1.000
_cell.length_c   1.000
_cell.angle_alpha   90.00
_cell.angle_beta   90.00
_cell.angle_gamma   90.00
#
_symmetry.space_group_name_H-M   'P 1'
#
loop_
_entity.id
_entity.type
_entity.pdbx_description
1 polymer ?
#
loop_
_entity_poly.entity_id
_entity_poly.type
_entity_poly.pdbx_seq_one_letter_code
_entity_poly.pdbx_strand_id
1 'polypeptide(L)'
;LLRHGVPEENIIVMMYDDIAHNKQNPYPGKVFNKPHGEDVYQGLKIDYKGSSVTPENFLNVLKGNASGVEGGNGRVIESNPNDRIFVYFTDHGAVGLIAFPDEMLTVKQLNKTLSWMFVNKRYDQLVFYLESCESGSMFENVLDDTINVYALTAANSHESSWGTFCENDMRLPCLGDLFSVNWMKDSDEKDLNVETLEDQYELVKRLTNMSHVMHFGDLQITEEPVSWFQGQRKSHRRKGISYEEVSSGEL
;
A
#
# COMPACT_ATOMS: atom_id res chain seq x y z
N LEU A 1 3.83 0.55 -7.20
CA LEU A 1 3.02 -0.43 -7.98
C LEU A 1 3.14 -0.26 -9.50
N LEU A 2 2.52 0.76 -10.14
CA LEU A 2 2.53 0.91 -11.61
C LEU A 2 3.94 0.97 -12.22
N ARG A 3 4.84 1.77 -11.63
CA ARG A 3 6.27 1.85 -12.04
C ARG A 3 7.02 0.52 -11.92
N HIS A 4 6.51 -0.40 -11.09
CA HIS A 4 7.05 -1.75 -10.88
C HIS A 4 6.26 -2.81 -11.66
N GLY A 5 5.40 -2.42 -12.60
CA GLY A 5 4.79 -3.35 -13.55
C GLY A 5 3.59 -4.13 -13.03
N VAL A 6 3.02 -3.75 -11.88
CA VAL A 6 1.69 -4.25 -11.49
C VAL A 6 0.66 -3.71 -12.51
N PRO A 7 -0.12 -4.56 -13.19
CA PRO A 7 -1.12 -4.11 -14.16
C PRO A 7 -2.17 -3.21 -13.49
N GLU A 8 -2.59 -2.14 -14.18
CA GLU A 8 -3.57 -1.17 -13.67
C GLU A 8 -4.92 -1.85 -13.35
N GLU A 9 -5.31 -2.83 -14.17
CA GLU A 9 -6.52 -3.65 -13.96
C GLU A 9 -6.49 -4.52 -12.70
N ASN A 10 -5.32 -4.68 -12.06
CA ASN A 10 -5.16 -5.41 -10.80
C ASN A 10 -5.02 -4.48 -9.60
N ILE A 11 -5.09 -3.16 -9.80
CA ILE A 11 -5.05 -2.17 -8.73
C ILE A 11 -6.47 -1.62 -8.55
N ILE A 12 -6.97 -1.68 -7.32
CA ILE A 12 -8.22 -1.05 -6.91
C ILE A 12 -7.88 0.15 -6.03
N VAL A 13 -8.34 1.34 -6.42
CA VAL A 13 -8.09 2.59 -5.68
C VAL A 13 -9.39 3.10 -5.08
N MET A 14 -9.38 3.28 -3.76
CA MET A 14 -10.44 3.93 -3.01
C MET A 14 -9.89 5.25 -2.46
N MET A 15 -10.41 6.39 -2.93
CA MET A 15 -9.96 7.73 -2.52
C MET A 15 -11.14 8.69 -2.62
N TYR A 16 -11.37 9.50 -1.59
CA TYR A 16 -12.54 10.41 -1.58
C TYR A 16 -12.53 11.41 -2.76
N ASP A 17 -11.34 11.76 -3.26
CA ASP A 17 -11.11 12.53 -4.49
C ASP A 17 -11.51 14.02 -4.40
N ASP A 18 -11.25 14.65 -3.25
CA ASP A 18 -11.60 16.05 -2.96
C ASP A 18 -10.38 16.98 -2.79
N ILE A 19 -9.16 16.47 -3.03
CA ILE A 19 -7.90 17.22 -2.85
C ILE A 19 -7.43 17.89 -4.15
N ALA A 20 -7.34 17.15 -5.26
CA ALA A 20 -6.74 17.64 -6.50
C ALA A 20 -7.45 18.89 -7.04
N HIS A 21 -8.79 18.92 -6.97
CA HIS A 21 -9.61 20.04 -7.42
C HIS A 21 -10.21 20.86 -6.29
N ASN A 22 -9.67 20.75 -5.07
CA ASN A 22 -10.10 21.56 -3.94
C ASN A 22 -9.86 23.05 -4.24
N LYS A 23 -10.78 23.93 -3.83
CA LYS A 23 -10.61 25.39 -3.97
C LYS A 23 -9.41 25.93 -3.20
N GLN A 24 -8.99 25.23 -2.13
CA GLN A 24 -7.83 25.58 -1.33
C GLN A 24 -6.52 25.03 -1.91
N ASN A 25 -6.56 24.14 -2.91
CA ASN A 25 -5.35 23.61 -3.53
C ASN A 25 -4.74 24.66 -4.47
N PRO A 26 -3.54 25.21 -4.17
CA PRO A 26 -2.90 26.21 -5.02
C PRO A 26 -2.32 25.62 -6.32
N TYR A 27 -2.34 24.29 -6.49
CA TYR A 27 -1.94 23.57 -7.70
C TYR A 27 -3.12 22.74 -8.24
N PRO A 28 -4.13 23.37 -8.86
CA PRO A 28 -5.33 22.65 -9.31
C PRO A 28 -5.03 21.48 -10.23
N GLY A 29 -5.62 20.33 -9.92
CA GLY A 29 -5.46 19.07 -10.64
C GLY A 29 -4.20 18.28 -10.28
N LYS A 30 -3.44 18.68 -9.26
CA LYS A 30 -2.22 18.00 -8.82
C LYS A 30 -2.28 17.62 -7.35
N VAL A 31 -1.61 16.51 -7.01
CA VAL A 31 -1.36 16.09 -5.63
C VAL A 31 0.12 15.69 -5.51
N PHE A 32 0.77 16.06 -4.42
CA PHE A 32 2.18 15.77 -4.17
C PHE A 32 2.32 14.98 -2.88
N ASN A 33 3.20 13.97 -2.87
CA ASN A 33 3.54 13.18 -1.68
C ASN A 33 4.90 13.56 -1.07
N LYS A 34 5.50 14.66 -1.52
CA LYS A 34 6.71 15.29 -0.96
C LYS A 34 6.88 16.71 -1.52
N PRO A 35 7.59 17.62 -0.82
CA PRO A 35 7.87 18.96 -1.33
C PRO A 35 8.61 18.88 -2.66
N HIS A 36 8.16 19.65 -3.65
CA HIS A 36 8.68 19.67 -5.02
C HIS A 36 8.73 18.29 -5.70
N GLY A 37 7.89 17.35 -5.25
CA GLY A 37 7.73 16.04 -5.85
C GLY A 37 7.05 16.09 -7.22
N GLU A 38 7.02 14.94 -7.89
CA GLU A 38 6.17 14.75 -9.05
C GLU A 38 4.68 14.76 -8.65
N ASP A 39 3.81 15.12 -9.60
CA ASP A 39 2.37 14.95 -9.43
C ASP A 39 2.04 13.45 -9.43
N VAL A 40 1.47 12.96 -8.34
CA VAL A 40 1.08 11.56 -8.18
C VAL A 40 -0.40 11.31 -8.49
N TYR A 41 -1.16 12.37 -8.79
CA TYR A 41 -2.60 12.27 -9.10
C TYR A 41 -2.85 11.99 -10.59
N GLN A 42 -2.04 12.58 -11.47
CA GLN A 42 -2.24 12.46 -12.91
C GLN A 42 -2.25 10.99 -13.37
N GLY A 43 -3.35 10.59 -14.01
CA GLY A 43 -3.51 9.25 -14.58
C GLY A 43 -4.04 8.20 -13.62
N LEU A 44 -4.21 8.51 -12.33
CA LEU A 44 -4.77 7.60 -11.34
C LEU A 44 -6.19 7.16 -11.74
N LYS A 45 -6.43 5.85 -11.73
CA LYS A 45 -7.78 5.28 -11.89
C LYS A 45 -8.38 5.09 -10.51
N ILE A 46 -9.36 5.91 -10.18
CA ILE A 46 -10.08 5.83 -8.91
C ILE A 46 -11.35 5.00 -9.12
N ASP A 47 -11.42 3.84 -8.46
CA ASP A 47 -12.53 2.90 -8.57
C ASP A 47 -13.71 3.31 -7.68
N TYR A 48 -13.40 3.77 -6.46
CA TYR A 48 -14.36 4.25 -5.48
C TYR A 48 -13.98 5.66 -5.04
N LYS A 49 -14.92 6.60 -5.20
CA LYS A 49 -14.76 8.01 -4.88
C LYS A 49 -15.91 8.59 -4.08
N GLY A 50 -15.63 9.68 -3.36
CA GLY A 50 -16.59 10.34 -2.48
C GLY A 50 -17.27 9.35 -1.53
N SER A 51 -18.59 9.41 -1.46
CA SER A 51 -19.43 8.57 -0.60
C SER A 51 -19.39 7.06 -0.90
N SER A 52 -18.72 6.61 -1.97
CA SER A 52 -18.50 5.18 -2.22
C SER A 52 -17.25 4.62 -1.55
N VAL A 53 -16.46 5.46 -0.88
CA VAL A 53 -15.33 5.04 -0.04
C VAL A 53 -15.88 4.66 1.34
N THR A 54 -16.40 3.44 1.45
CA THR A 54 -17.04 2.94 2.69
C THR A 54 -16.36 1.67 3.21
N PRO A 55 -16.46 1.38 4.52
CA PRO A 55 -16.00 0.11 5.09
C PRO A 55 -16.62 -1.09 4.37
N GLU A 56 -17.92 -1.04 4.04
CA GLU A 56 -18.61 -2.13 3.38
C GLU A 56 -18.05 -2.42 1.97
N ASN A 57 -17.85 -1.37 1.17
CA ASN A 57 -17.22 -1.52 -0.14
C ASN A 57 -15.80 -2.05 -0.03
N PHE A 58 -14.99 -1.54 0.91
CA PHE A 58 -13.63 -2.04 1.13
C PHE A 58 -13.61 -3.53 1.45
N LEU A 59 -14.47 -3.99 2.36
CA LEU A 59 -14.57 -5.41 2.69
C LEU A 59 -15.11 -6.26 1.54
N ASN A 60 -16.03 -5.74 0.72
CA ASN A 60 -16.52 -6.45 -0.47
C ASN A 60 -15.49 -6.51 -1.59
N VAL A 61 -14.68 -5.46 -1.76
CA VAL A 61 -13.51 -5.45 -2.66
C VAL A 61 -12.52 -6.53 -2.27
N LEU A 62 -12.13 -6.61 -0.99
CA LEU A 62 -11.25 -7.65 -0.46
C LEU A 62 -11.81 -9.06 -0.69
N LYS A 63 -13.12 -9.24 -0.47
CA LYS A 63 -13.80 -10.52 -0.69
C LYS A 63 -14.08 -10.82 -2.16
N GLY A 64 -13.73 -9.98 -3.12
CA GLY A 64 -14.14 -10.16 -4.51
C GLY A 64 -15.66 -10.26 -4.73
N ASN A 65 -16.46 -9.58 -3.89
CA ASN A 65 -17.91 -9.63 -3.92
C ASN A 65 -18.49 -8.43 -4.70
N ALA A 66 -18.45 -8.50 -6.03
CA ALA A 66 -18.93 -7.43 -6.90
C ALA A 66 -20.43 -7.13 -6.73
N SER A 67 -21.25 -8.11 -6.34
CA SER A 67 -22.69 -7.88 -6.09
C SER A 67 -22.99 -7.14 -4.79
N GLY A 68 -22.02 -7.05 -3.88
CA GLY A 68 -22.19 -6.38 -2.58
C GLY A 68 -21.67 -4.94 -2.55
N VAL A 69 -21.03 -4.46 -3.63
CA VAL A 69 -20.52 -3.08 -3.65
C VAL A 69 -21.62 -2.11 -4.10
N GLU A 70 -21.68 -0.95 -3.46
CA GLU A 70 -22.62 0.11 -3.78
C GLU A 70 -21.88 1.38 -4.24
N GLY A 71 -22.21 1.88 -5.42
CA GLY A 71 -21.46 2.96 -6.05
C GLY A 71 -20.09 2.52 -6.58
N GLY A 72 -19.20 3.47 -6.84
CA GLY A 72 -17.94 3.21 -7.54
C GLY A 72 -18.14 2.65 -8.95
N ASN A 73 -17.12 2.02 -9.50
CA ASN A 73 -17.18 1.34 -10.81
C ASN A 73 -17.44 -0.17 -10.71
N GLY A 74 -17.62 -0.70 -9.50
CA GLY A 74 -17.93 -2.11 -9.23
C GLY A 74 -16.75 -3.08 -9.28
N ARG A 75 -15.53 -2.62 -9.58
CA ARG A 75 -14.35 -3.49 -9.62
C ARG A 75 -13.97 -3.97 -8.21
N VAL A 76 -13.68 -5.26 -8.10
CA VAL A 76 -13.25 -5.90 -6.86
C VAL A 76 -11.98 -6.71 -7.11
N ILE A 77 -11.37 -7.26 -6.05
CA ILE A 77 -10.22 -8.15 -6.20
C ILE A 77 -10.72 -9.53 -6.66
N GLU A 78 -10.54 -9.81 -7.94
CA GLU A 78 -10.86 -11.10 -8.57
C GLU A 78 -9.67 -12.06 -8.47
N SER A 79 -9.34 -12.45 -7.24
CA SER A 79 -8.21 -13.32 -6.93
C SER A 79 -8.56 -14.80 -6.75
N ASN A 80 -7.57 -15.64 -7.00
CA ASN A 80 -7.58 -17.10 -6.84
C ASN A 80 -6.53 -17.56 -5.80
N PRO A 81 -6.48 -18.86 -5.45
CA PRO A 81 -5.58 -19.37 -4.40
C PRO A 81 -4.08 -19.24 -4.68
N ASN A 82 -3.65 -18.86 -5.89
CA ASN A 82 -2.25 -18.69 -6.26
C ASN A 82 -1.84 -17.21 -6.35
N ASP A 83 -2.78 -16.28 -6.13
CA ASP A 83 -2.52 -14.86 -6.25
C ASP A 83 -2.01 -14.28 -4.93
N ARG A 84 -1.13 -13.29 -5.02
CA ARG A 84 -0.68 -12.50 -3.87
C ARG A 84 -1.42 -11.17 -3.85
N ILE A 85 -1.81 -10.74 -2.66
CA ILE A 85 -2.55 -9.49 -2.45
C ILE A 85 -1.68 -8.54 -1.63
N PHE A 86 -1.57 -7.30 -2.10
CA PHE A 86 -1.02 -6.19 -1.33
C PHE A 86 -2.13 -5.19 -1.02
N VAL A 87 -2.34 -4.91 0.27
CA VAL A 87 -3.29 -3.91 0.75
C VAL A 87 -2.50 -2.79 1.42
N TYR A 88 -2.76 -1.56 1.03
CA TYR A 88 -2.27 -0.37 1.72
C TYR A 88 -3.44 0.51 2.11
N PHE A 89 -3.51 0.85 3.39
CA PHE A 89 -4.51 1.73 3.96
C PHE A 89 -3.80 2.89 4.67
N THR A 90 -4.31 4.11 4.47
CA THR A 90 -3.79 5.32 5.11
C THR A 90 -4.95 6.26 5.44
N ASP A 91 -5.17 6.51 6.73
CA ASP A 91 -6.09 7.53 7.24
C ASP A 91 -5.94 7.65 8.78
N HIS A 92 -6.94 8.21 9.46
CA HIS A 92 -7.03 8.21 10.90
C HIS A 92 -7.38 6.82 11.45
N GLY A 93 -7.01 6.61 12.71
CA GLY A 93 -7.33 5.40 13.46
C GLY A 93 -7.49 5.69 14.94
N ALA A 94 -7.97 4.69 15.65
CA ALA A 94 -8.01 4.66 17.11
C ALA A 94 -7.93 3.19 17.56
N VAL A 95 -7.93 2.94 18.87
CA VAL A 95 -7.86 1.58 19.41
C VAL A 95 -9.00 0.70 18.85
N GLY A 96 -8.62 -0.29 18.04
CA GLY A 96 -9.51 -1.29 17.46
C GLY A 96 -10.38 -0.81 16.28
N LEU A 97 -10.06 0.33 15.66
CA LEU A 97 -10.77 0.81 14.47
C LEU A 97 -9.89 1.70 13.56
N ILE A 98 -10.26 1.76 12.28
CA ILE A 98 -9.71 2.70 11.30
C ILE A 98 -10.86 3.50 10.66
N ALA A 99 -10.61 4.76 10.33
CA ALA A 99 -11.61 5.68 9.85
C ALA A 99 -11.78 5.62 8.33
N PHE A 100 -13.03 5.63 7.90
CA PHE A 100 -13.42 5.99 6.54
C PHE A 100 -14.03 7.39 6.59
N PRO A 101 -14.20 8.07 5.45
CA PRO A 101 -14.66 9.47 5.42
C PRO A 101 -15.90 9.77 6.27
N ASP A 102 -16.88 8.86 6.26
CA ASP A 102 -18.16 9.02 6.97
C ASP A 102 -18.45 7.89 8.00
N GLU A 103 -17.60 6.86 8.08
CA GLU A 103 -17.84 5.63 8.83
C GLU A 103 -16.55 5.07 9.46
N MET A 104 -16.64 3.98 10.21
CA MET A 104 -15.48 3.33 10.83
C MET A 104 -15.46 1.84 10.52
N LEU A 105 -14.27 1.30 10.22
CA LEU A 105 -14.06 -0.14 10.10
C LEU A 105 -13.45 -0.67 11.40
N THR A 106 -14.13 -1.60 12.06
CA THR A 106 -13.63 -2.20 13.30
C THR A 106 -12.63 -3.34 13.04
N VAL A 107 -11.74 -3.56 14.01
CA VAL A 107 -10.81 -4.69 14.05
C VAL A 107 -11.50 -6.05 13.84
N LYS A 108 -12.72 -6.21 14.38
CA LYS A 108 -13.52 -7.43 14.24
C LYS A 108 -13.98 -7.66 12.80
N GLN A 109 -14.43 -6.61 12.12
CA GLN A 109 -14.90 -6.70 10.73
C GLN A 109 -13.74 -7.02 9.77
N LEU A 110 -12.59 -6.37 9.98
CA LEU A 110 -11.39 -6.61 9.18
C LEU A 110 -10.89 -8.05 9.35
N ASN A 111 -10.62 -8.49 10.59
CA ASN A 111 -10.09 -9.83 10.84
C ASN A 111 -11.08 -10.94 10.40
N LYS A 112 -12.39 -10.76 10.63
CA LYS A 112 -13.41 -11.69 10.09
C LYS A 112 -13.34 -11.80 8.57
N THR A 113 -13.06 -10.71 7.88
CA THR A 113 -12.93 -10.70 6.42
C THR A 113 -11.65 -11.38 5.95
N LEU A 114 -10.51 -11.12 6.61
CA LEU A 114 -9.24 -11.80 6.33
C LEU A 114 -9.34 -13.32 6.52
N SER A 115 -9.93 -13.78 7.64
CA SER A 115 -10.18 -15.20 7.87
C SER A 115 -11.14 -15.80 6.84
N TRP A 116 -12.19 -15.06 6.45
CA TRP A 116 -13.11 -15.53 5.41
C TRP A 116 -12.40 -15.69 4.08
N MET A 117 -11.54 -14.74 3.69
CA MET A 117 -10.77 -14.82 2.45
C MET A 117 -9.85 -16.04 2.43
N PHE A 118 -9.17 -16.34 3.55
CA PHE A 118 -8.33 -17.52 3.69
C PHE A 118 -9.14 -18.82 3.51
N VAL A 119 -10.24 -18.98 4.26
CA VAL A 119 -11.11 -20.16 4.18
C VAL A 119 -11.69 -20.35 2.76
N ASN A 120 -11.96 -19.27 2.05
CA ASN A 120 -12.48 -19.28 0.67
C ASN A 120 -11.37 -19.26 -0.38
N LYS A 121 -10.11 -19.48 0.02
CA LYS A 121 -8.93 -19.60 -0.85
C LYS A 121 -8.79 -18.44 -1.83
N ARG A 122 -8.90 -17.21 -1.31
CA ARG A 122 -8.86 -15.98 -2.11
C ARG A 122 -7.45 -15.41 -2.30
N TYR A 123 -6.41 -16.04 -1.76
CA TYR A 123 -5.01 -15.68 -1.98
C TYR A 123 -4.10 -16.84 -1.57
N ASP A 124 -2.85 -16.77 -2.01
CA ASP A 124 -1.71 -17.55 -1.52
C ASP A 124 -1.12 -16.89 -0.26
N GLN A 125 -0.72 -15.62 -0.40
CA GLN A 125 -0.21 -14.74 0.66
C GLN A 125 -0.81 -13.34 0.55
N LEU A 126 -1.07 -12.69 1.68
CA LEU A 126 -1.55 -11.31 1.73
C LEU A 126 -0.65 -10.46 2.62
N VAL A 127 -0.23 -9.31 2.10
CA VAL A 127 0.51 -8.28 2.84
C VAL A 127 -0.37 -7.06 3.06
N PHE A 128 -0.45 -6.58 4.30
CA PHE A 128 -1.26 -5.44 4.69
C PHE A 128 -0.40 -4.36 5.35
N TYR A 129 -0.24 -3.20 4.70
CA TYR A 129 0.42 -2.03 5.26
C TYR A 129 -0.63 -1.05 5.77
N LEU A 130 -0.57 -0.70 7.06
CA LEU A 130 -1.55 0.15 7.73
C LEU A 130 -0.90 1.40 8.34
N GLU A 131 -1.17 2.54 7.72
CA GLU A 131 -0.90 3.87 8.26
C GLU A 131 -2.14 4.39 9.01
N SER A 132 -2.06 4.40 10.34
CA SER A 132 -3.01 5.08 11.21
C SER A 132 -2.46 5.19 12.64
N CYS A 133 -3.04 6.10 13.43
CA CYS A 133 -2.90 6.07 14.89
C CYS A 133 -3.40 4.75 15.46
N GLU A 134 -2.72 4.26 16.49
CA GLU A 134 -3.00 3.00 17.20
C GLU A 134 -3.13 1.78 16.26
N SER A 135 -2.50 1.82 15.08
CA SER A 135 -2.66 0.82 14.02
C SER A 135 -2.31 -0.60 14.47
N GLY A 136 -1.36 -0.77 15.39
CA GLY A 136 -1.05 -2.06 16.01
C GLY A 136 -2.26 -2.76 16.64
N SER A 137 -3.23 -1.98 17.15
CA SER A 137 -4.46 -2.51 17.78
C SER A 137 -5.41 -3.20 16.80
N MET A 138 -5.20 -3.07 15.48
CA MET A 138 -5.98 -3.76 14.45
C MET A 138 -5.54 -5.22 14.24
N PHE A 139 -4.39 -5.62 14.79
CA PHE A 139 -3.82 -6.95 14.57
C PHE A 139 -3.30 -7.61 15.86
N GLU A 140 -2.85 -6.83 16.84
CA GLU A 140 -2.33 -7.34 18.11
C GLU A 140 -3.34 -8.25 18.82
N ASN A 141 -2.96 -9.52 19.05
CA ASN A 141 -3.80 -10.56 19.65
C ASN A 141 -5.13 -10.84 18.91
N VAL A 142 -5.27 -10.40 17.66
CA VAL A 142 -6.48 -10.65 16.84
C VAL A 142 -6.16 -11.32 15.51
N LEU A 143 -5.06 -10.93 14.84
CA LEU A 143 -4.67 -11.54 13.57
C LEU A 143 -4.10 -12.94 13.82
N ASP A 144 -4.71 -13.94 13.19
CA ASP A 144 -4.25 -15.33 13.20
C ASP A 144 -2.96 -15.45 12.37
N ASP A 145 -1.94 -16.12 12.89
CA ASP A 145 -0.65 -16.33 12.23
C ASP A 145 -0.65 -17.53 11.28
N THR A 146 -1.77 -18.26 11.18
CA THR A 146 -1.93 -19.45 10.31
C THR A 146 -2.70 -19.19 9.02
N ILE A 147 -3.10 -17.94 8.76
CA ILE A 147 -3.94 -17.57 7.60
C ILE A 147 -3.15 -16.90 6.46
N ASN A 148 -1.83 -17.02 6.43
CA ASN A 148 -0.95 -16.46 5.40
C ASN A 148 -1.14 -14.93 5.19
N VAL A 149 -1.35 -14.20 6.29
CA VAL A 149 -1.41 -12.73 6.28
C VAL A 149 -0.23 -12.19 7.05
N TYR A 150 0.53 -11.30 6.43
CA TYR A 150 1.53 -10.47 7.08
C TYR A 150 1.05 -9.03 7.15
N ALA A 151 1.00 -8.46 8.35
CA ALA A 151 0.59 -7.07 8.55
C ALA A 151 1.73 -6.22 9.12
N LEU A 152 1.87 -5.00 8.60
CA LEU A 152 2.83 -3.99 9.04
C LEU A 152 2.09 -2.71 9.39
N THR A 153 2.37 -2.12 10.56
CA THR A 153 1.65 -0.97 11.09
C THR A 153 2.58 0.21 11.37
N ALA A 154 2.11 1.42 11.14
CA ALA A 154 2.85 2.66 11.38
C ALA A 154 3.15 2.93 12.86
N ALA A 155 2.33 2.41 13.76
CA ALA A 155 2.42 2.62 15.21
C ALA A 155 2.05 1.34 15.97
N ASN A 156 2.44 1.28 17.25
CA ASN A 156 1.92 0.26 18.16
C ASN A 156 0.46 0.54 18.56
N SER A 157 -0.11 -0.28 19.43
CA SER A 157 -1.53 -0.21 19.84
C SER A 157 -1.89 0.94 20.78
N HIS A 158 -0.92 1.75 21.22
CA HIS A 158 -1.07 2.74 22.29
C HIS A 158 -0.55 4.14 21.92
N GLU A 159 -0.19 4.37 20.67
CA GLU A 159 0.39 5.64 20.23
C GLU A 159 -0.09 6.05 18.84
N SER A 160 0.06 7.34 18.56
CA SER A 160 -0.26 7.92 17.27
C SER A 160 0.81 7.61 16.22
N SER A 161 0.38 7.54 14.96
CA SER A 161 1.28 7.72 13.82
C SER A 161 1.37 9.20 13.45
N TRP A 162 2.18 9.55 12.45
CA TRP A 162 2.56 10.94 12.24
C TRP A 162 2.64 11.35 10.78
N GLY A 163 2.03 12.49 10.48
CA GLY A 163 2.28 13.24 9.25
C GLY A 163 3.74 13.68 9.12
N THR A 164 4.17 13.90 7.88
CA THR A 164 5.49 14.43 7.53
C THR A 164 5.39 15.45 6.40
N PHE A 165 6.50 16.14 6.13
CA PHE A 165 6.57 17.26 5.18
C PHE A 165 5.60 18.41 5.51
N CYS A 166 5.23 18.57 6.79
CA CYS A 166 4.33 19.62 7.26
C CYS A 166 4.96 21.03 7.19
N GLU A 167 6.25 21.12 7.44
CA GLU A 167 7.02 22.36 7.27
C GLU A 167 7.66 22.37 5.88
N ASN A 168 6.92 22.85 4.88
CA ASN A 168 7.39 22.95 3.50
C ASN A 168 7.31 24.41 2.98
N ASP A 169 8.23 24.78 2.11
CA ASP A 169 8.31 26.10 1.48
C ASP A 169 7.20 26.35 0.44
N MET A 170 6.51 25.29 0.00
CA MET A 170 5.32 25.37 -0.84
C MET A 170 4.09 25.90 -0.07
N ARG A 171 4.17 26.03 1.26
CA ARG A 171 3.08 26.45 2.16
C ARG A 171 1.82 25.57 2.04
N LEU A 172 2.02 24.29 1.79
CA LEU A 172 0.99 23.26 1.76
C LEU A 172 0.84 22.63 3.15
N PRO A 173 -0.28 21.94 3.46
CA PRO A 173 -0.35 21.06 4.63
C PRO A 173 0.71 19.95 4.57
N CYS A 174 0.79 19.10 5.60
CA CYS A 174 1.57 17.86 5.52
C CYS A 174 1.25 17.12 4.21
N LEU A 175 2.30 16.68 3.51
CA LEU A 175 2.16 16.11 2.17
C LEU A 175 2.14 14.58 2.16
N GLY A 176 2.42 13.95 3.29
CA GLY A 176 2.33 12.51 3.45
C GLY A 176 2.50 12.13 4.91
N ASP A 177 2.54 10.83 5.18
CA ASP A 177 2.70 10.27 6.52
C ASP A 177 4.05 9.56 6.66
N LEU A 178 4.69 9.65 7.82
CA LEU A 178 6.09 9.30 8.02
C LEU A 178 6.37 7.84 7.68
N PHE A 179 5.55 6.91 8.20
CA PHE A 179 5.67 5.49 7.87
C PHE A 179 5.44 5.26 6.37
N SER A 180 4.37 5.86 5.85
CA SER A 180 3.97 5.74 4.45
C SER A 180 5.05 6.19 3.47
N VAL A 181 5.61 7.38 3.64
CA VAL A 181 6.63 7.90 2.73
C VAL A 181 7.94 7.13 2.85
N ASN A 182 8.25 6.55 4.01
CA ASN A 182 9.47 5.78 4.22
C ASN A 182 9.45 4.49 3.40
N TRP A 183 8.39 3.67 3.48
CA TRP A 183 8.32 2.44 2.68
C TRP A 183 8.16 2.74 1.19
N MET A 184 7.39 3.78 0.82
CA MET A 184 7.23 4.15 -0.59
C MET A 184 8.54 4.62 -1.22
N LYS A 185 9.32 5.44 -0.49
CA LYS A 185 10.61 5.92 -0.96
C LYS A 185 11.61 4.77 -1.10
N ASP A 186 11.63 3.86 -0.14
CA ASP A 186 12.45 2.67 -0.19
C ASP A 186 12.14 1.84 -1.44
N SER A 187 10.86 1.52 -1.67
CA SER A 187 10.45 0.77 -2.85
C SER A 187 10.75 1.47 -4.18
N ASP A 188 10.74 2.80 -4.22
CA ASP A 188 11.11 3.59 -5.40
C ASP A 188 12.64 3.56 -5.70
N GLU A 189 13.48 3.36 -4.67
CA GLU A 189 14.95 3.44 -4.77
C GLU A 189 15.64 2.06 -4.86
N LYS A 190 15.05 1.01 -4.28
CA LYS A 190 15.65 -0.32 -4.14
C LYS A 190 15.33 -1.27 -5.29
N ASP A 191 16.09 -2.37 -5.35
CA ASP A 191 15.75 -3.54 -6.16
C ASP A 191 14.87 -4.50 -5.36
N LEU A 192 13.55 -4.38 -5.57
CA LEU A 192 12.54 -5.19 -4.89
C LEU A 192 12.63 -6.70 -5.16
N ASN A 193 13.45 -7.13 -6.12
CA ASN A 193 13.70 -8.56 -6.35
C ASN A 193 14.67 -9.17 -5.34
N VAL A 194 15.44 -8.32 -4.66
CA VAL A 194 16.49 -8.71 -3.71
C VAL A 194 16.07 -8.36 -2.29
N GLU A 195 15.45 -7.19 -2.11
CA GLU A 195 14.97 -6.75 -0.81
C GLU A 195 13.80 -7.62 -0.33
N THR A 196 13.94 -8.16 0.87
CA THR A 196 12.88 -8.91 1.54
C THR A 196 11.92 -7.97 2.27
N LEU A 197 10.73 -8.45 2.59
CA LEU A 197 9.80 -7.71 3.45
C LEU A 197 10.40 -7.45 4.84
N GLU A 198 11.27 -8.33 5.35
CA GLU A 198 12.01 -8.12 6.60
C GLU A 198 13.03 -6.98 6.49
N ASP A 199 13.80 -6.91 5.39
CA ASP A 199 14.73 -5.81 5.13
C ASP A 199 14.00 -4.45 5.09
N GLN A 200 12.86 -4.41 4.38
CA GLN A 200 12.01 -3.22 4.30
C GLN A 200 11.43 -2.88 5.67
N TYR A 201 10.97 -3.86 6.46
CA TYR A 201 10.48 -3.65 7.82
C TYR A 201 11.53 -2.98 8.71
N GLU A 202 12.74 -3.53 8.78
CA GLU A 202 13.80 -3.02 9.64
C GLU A 202 14.26 -1.62 9.22
N LEU A 203 14.28 -1.32 7.92
CA LEU A 203 14.53 0.02 7.42
C LEU A 203 13.41 0.99 7.83
N VAL A 204 12.15 0.64 7.55
CA VAL A 204 10.99 1.51 7.79
C VAL A 204 10.81 1.76 9.29
N LYS A 205 11.02 0.75 10.13
CA LYS A 205 11.06 0.87 11.60
C LYS A 205 12.13 1.84 12.07
N ARG A 206 13.33 1.81 11.48
CA ARG A 206 14.41 2.74 11.83
C ARG A 206 14.11 4.18 11.38
N LEU A 207 13.52 4.36 10.20
CA LEU A 207 13.25 5.69 9.63
C LEU A 207 11.99 6.34 10.21
N THR A 208 11.03 5.54 10.67
CA THR A 208 9.79 6.02 11.30
C THR A 208 10.06 6.20 12.79
N ASN A 209 10.75 7.28 13.14
CA ASN A 209 11.32 7.49 14.47
C ASN A 209 10.40 8.23 15.46
N MET A 210 9.15 8.50 15.09
CA MET A 210 8.16 9.18 15.95
C MET A 210 7.08 8.21 16.48
N SER A 211 7.09 6.96 16.02
CA SER A 211 6.24 5.85 16.45
C SER A 211 7.02 4.54 16.33
N HIS A 212 6.47 3.45 16.84
CA HIS A 212 7.03 2.12 16.78
C HIS A 212 6.32 1.32 15.69
N VAL A 213 7.02 1.09 14.59
CA VAL A 213 6.51 0.23 13.52
C VAL A 213 6.46 -1.21 14.02
N MET A 214 5.28 -1.82 13.91
CA MET A 214 5.03 -3.19 14.38
C MET A 214 4.66 -4.09 13.21
N HIS A 215 4.97 -5.39 13.33
CA HIS A 215 4.51 -6.39 12.37
C HIS A 215 3.79 -7.55 13.07
N PHE A 216 2.85 -8.19 12.38
CA PHE A 216 1.95 -9.21 12.93
C PHE A 216 1.60 -10.28 11.89
N GLY A 217 1.02 -11.39 12.36
CA GLY A 217 0.54 -12.48 11.52
C GLY A 217 1.64 -13.48 11.20
N ASP A 218 1.61 -14.03 9.98
CA ASP A 218 2.60 -15.01 9.53
C ASP A 218 3.93 -14.33 9.18
N LEU A 219 4.86 -14.36 10.13
CA LEU A 219 6.19 -13.77 9.95
C LEU A 219 7.08 -14.55 8.98
N GLN A 220 6.73 -15.77 8.55
CA GLN A 220 7.51 -16.47 7.52
C GLN A 220 7.43 -15.74 6.17
N ILE A 221 6.34 -14.99 5.93
CA ILE A 221 6.18 -14.17 4.73
C ILE A 221 7.23 -13.06 4.68
N THR A 222 7.87 -12.67 5.79
CA THR A 222 8.87 -11.58 5.74
C THR A 222 10.14 -11.95 4.99
N GLU A 223 10.40 -13.24 4.79
CA GLU A 223 11.50 -13.75 3.96
C GLU A 223 11.25 -13.55 2.45
N GLU A 224 10.01 -13.27 2.05
CA GLU A 224 9.64 -13.10 0.65
C GLU A 224 10.13 -11.74 0.10
N PRO A 225 10.51 -11.69 -1.19
CA PRO A 225 10.95 -10.44 -1.80
C PRO A 225 9.77 -9.47 -1.96
N VAL A 226 10.01 -8.18 -1.71
CA VAL A 226 8.99 -7.12 -1.80
C VAL A 226 8.32 -7.09 -3.19
N SER A 227 9.07 -7.44 -4.24
CA SER A 227 8.56 -7.49 -5.63
C SER A 227 7.39 -8.44 -5.84
N TRP A 228 7.22 -9.46 -4.99
CA TRP A 228 6.08 -10.37 -5.06
C TRP A 228 4.75 -9.70 -4.75
N PHE A 229 4.78 -8.59 -4.00
CA PHE A 229 3.60 -7.84 -3.56
C PHE A 229 3.52 -6.46 -4.22
N GLN A 230 4.66 -5.80 -4.44
CA GLN A 230 4.69 -4.42 -4.96
C GLN A 230 5.08 -4.32 -6.45
N GLY A 231 5.35 -5.47 -7.08
CA GLY A 231 5.70 -5.61 -8.50
C GLY A 231 7.19 -5.70 -8.76
N GLN A 232 7.53 -6.27 -9.92
CA GLN A 232 8.89 -6.36 -10.42
C GLN A 232 9.14 -5.31 -11.49
N ARG A 233 9.94 -4.29 -11.17
CA ARG A 233 10.44 -3.35 -12.18
C ARG A 233 11.25 -4.17 -13.19
N LYS A 234 10.77 -4.26 -14.43
CA LYS A 234 11.53 -4.86 -15.53
C LYS A 234 12.76 -3.99 -15.72
N SER A 235 13.91 -4.39 -15.17
CA SER A 235 15.16 -3.76 -15.59
C SER A 235 15.24 -4.00 -17.09
N HIS A 236 15.28 -2.93 -17.89
CA HIS A 236 15.85 -3.07 -19.21
C HIS A 236 17.29 -3.50 -18.95
N ARG A 237 17.55 -4.82 -19.03
CA ARG A 237 18.90 -5.32 -19.27
C ARG A 237 19.42 -4.45 -20.40
N ARG A 238 20.35 -3.54 -20.10
CA ARG A 238 21.16 -2.92 -21.14
C ARG A 238 21.63 -4.08 -21.98
N LYS A 239 21.18 -4.16 -23.24
CA LYS A 239 21.68 -5.15 -24.19
C LYS A 239 23.19 -5.09 -24.05
N GLY A 240 23.79 -6.17 -23.54
CA GLY A 240 25.23 -6.26 -23.43
C GLY A 240 25.78 -5.97 -24.82
N ILE A 241 26.69 -5.01 -24.91
CA ILE A 241 27.48 -4.80 -26.12
C ILE A 241 28.27 -6.12 -26.29
N SER A 242 27.88 -6.94 -27.26
CA SER A 242 28.68 -8.09 -27.66
C SER A 242 29.91 -7.56 -28.40
N TYR A 243 31.07 -7.65 -27.75
CA TYR A 243 32.36 -7.47 -28.42
C TYR A 243 32.69 -8.74 -29.22
N GLU A 244 32.04 -8.92 -30.36
CA GLU A 244 32.46 -9.86 -31.39
C GLU A 244 32.24 -9.22 -32.75
N GLU A 245 33.20 -8.41 -33.19
CA GLU A 245 33.55 -8.14 -34.60
C GLU A 245 34.68 -7.08 -34.66
N VAL A 246 35.87 -7.45 -34.18
CA VAL A 246 37.13 -6.81 -34.62
C VAL A 246 38.15 -7.91 -34.84
N SER A 247 38.02 -8.64 -35.95
CA SER A 247 39.11 -9.41 -36.53
C SER A 247 38.77 -9.80 -37.96
N SER A 248 39.25 -9.03 -38.93
CA SER A 248 39.81 -9.49 -40.21
C SER A 248 39.87 -8.31 -41.18
N GLY A 249 41.06 -7.75 -41.33
CA GLY A 249 41.30 -6.61 -42.22
C GLY A 249 42.79 -6.35 -42.42
N GLU A 250 43.56 -7.38 -42.71
CA GLU A 250 44.90 -7.24 -43.32
C GLU A 250 45.08 -8.32 -44.39
N LEU A 251 44.89 -7.90 -45.65
CA LEU A 251 45.78 -8.10 -46.81
C LEU A 251 45.24 -7.30 -48.00
#